data_AF-A0A8I0L9Y4-F1
#
_entry.id   AF-A0A8I0L9Y4-F1
#
_cell.length_a   1.000
_cell.length_b   1.000
_cell.length_c   1.000
_cell.angle_alpha   90.00
_cell.angle_beta   90.00
_cell.angle_gamma   90.00
#
_symmetry.space_group_name_H-M   'P 1'
#
loop_
_entity.id
_entity.type
_entity.pdbx_description
1 polymer ?
#
loop_
_entity_poly.entity_id
_entity_poly.type
_entity_poly.pdbx_seq_one_letter_code
_entity_poly.pdbx_strand_id
1 'polypeptide(L)'
;HATIGNGIVKSIDTSEAEALEGVVKVVTFYDVPDHCYPTPGHPWSVELAHQDVADRNLLTGRVRYYGDDIAAVVAEDEIIAAR
;
A
#
# COMPACT_ATOMS: atom_id res chain seq x y z
N HIS A 1 -3.82 5.60 4.95
CA HIS A 1 -4.49 5.48 3.63
C HIS A 1 -4.72 6.86 3.00
N ALA A 2 -4.93 6.93 1.68
CA ALA A 2 -5.24 8.17 0.97
C ALA A 2 -6.64 8.71 1.33
N THR A 3 -6.75 10.02 1.55
CA THR A 3 -7.99 10.70 1.94
C THR A 3 -8.70 11.42 0.78
N ILE A 4 -8.27 11.16 -0.46
CA ILE A 4 -8.83 11.76 -1.67
C ILE A 4 -9.20 10.67 -2.68
N GLY A 5 -10.12 10.98 -3.59
CA GLY A 5 -10.55 10.04 -4.64
C GLY A 5 -9.61 9.95 -5.84
N ASN A 6 -8.73 10.94 -6.06
CA ASN A 6 -7.79 10.93 -7.19
C ASN A 6 -6.60 11.85 -6.93
N GLY A 7 -5.37 11.35 -7.13
CA GLY A 7 -4.18 12.19 -6.98
C GLY A 7 -2.86 11.45 -7.23
N ILE A 8 -1.76 12.20 -7.19
CA ILE A 8 -0.40 11.64 -7.27
C ILE A 8 0.32 12.06 -5.99
N VAL A 9 0.83 11.08 -5.25
CA VAL A 9 1.68 11.31 -4.07
C VAL A 9 2.99 11.93 -4.55
N LYS A 10 3.32 13.10 -4.00
CA LYS A 10 4.57 13.82 -4.33
C LYS A 10 5.66 13.54 -3.31
N SER A 11 5.28 13.41 -2.05
CA SER A 11 6.17 13.14 -0.92
C SER A 11 5.37 12.50 0.21
N ILE A 12 6.06 11.71 1.04
CA ILE A 12 5.57 11.18 2.31
C ILE A 12 6.64 11.52 3.34
N ASP A 13 6.26 12.11 4.46
CA ASP A 13 7.13 12.31 5.61
C ASP A 13 6.77 11.27 6.67
N THR A 14 7.75 10.46 7.06
CA THR A 14 7.60 9.36 8.02
C THR A 14 8.23 9.67 9.37
N SER A 15 8.88 10.83 9.52
CA SER A 15 9.76 11.15 10.65
C SER A 15 9.07 11.05 12.01
N GLU A 16 7.83 11.54 12.13
CA GLU A 16 7.06 11.45 13.38
C GLU A 16 6.71 10.01 13.74
N ALA A 17 6.29 9.20 12.77
CA ALA A 17 5.95 7.80 12.99
C ALA A 17 7.17 6.97 13.36
N GLU A 18 8.30 7.19 12.70
CA GLU A 18 9.56 6.48 12.98
C GLU A 18 10.16 6.86 14.35
N ALA A 19 9.80 8.02 14.90
CA ALA A 19 10.24 8.46 16.22
C ALA A 19 9.39 7.88 17.37
N LEU A 20 8.25 7.25 17.08
CA LEU A 20 7.40 6.65 18.11
C LEU A 20 8.04 5.37 18.67
N GLU A 21 8.09 5.28 20.00
CA GLU A 21 8.55 4.06 20.69
C GLU A 21 7.65 2.88 20.32
N GLY A 22 8.27 1.76 19.94
CA GLY A 22 7.61 0.55 19.49
C GLY A 22 7.28 0.51 17.99
N VAL A 23 7.52 1.59 17.22
CA VAL A 23 7.53 1.52 15.75
C VAL A 23 8.84 0.88 15.29
N VAL A 24 8.73 -0.21 14.55
CA VAL A 24 9.86 -0.98 14.02
C VAL A 24 10.28 -0.47 12.65
N LYS A 25 9.31 -0.12 11.80
CA LYS A 25 9.57 0.36 10.44
C LYS A 25 8.34 1.05 9.84
N VAL A 26 8.56 2.07 9.01
CA VAL A 26 7.54 2.56 8.07
C VAL A 26 7.95 2.14 6.67
N VAL A 27 7.01 1.56 5.91
CA VAL A 27 7.20 1.21 4.50
C VAL A 27 6.27 2.04 3.64
N THR A 28 6.78 2.52 2.53
CA THR A 28 6.06 3.36 1.57
C THR A 28 5.96 2.67 0.21
N PHE A 29 5.24 3.27 -0.73
CA PHE A 29 5.22 2.78 -2.11
C PHE A 29 6.60 2.76 -2.80
N TYR A 30 7.62 3.41 -2.24
CA TYR A 30 9.00 3.33 -2.73
C TYR A 30 9.72 2.03 -2.30
N ASP A 31 9.23 1.37 -1.25
CA ASP A 31 9.91 0.23 -0.60
C ASP A 31 9.36 -1.13 -1.04
N VAL A 32 8.32 -1.14 -1.87
CA VAL A 32 7.64 -2.35 -2.34
C VAL A 32 7.84 -2.56 -3.84
N PRO A 33 7.69 -3.80 -4.35
CA PRO A 33 7.79 -4.04 -5.79
C PRO A 33 6.81 -3.19 -6.61
N ASP A 34 7.32 -2.56 -7.66
CA ASP A 34 6.51 -1.78 -8.60
C ASP A 34 5.90 -2.69 -9.68
N HIS A 35 4.99 -3.57 -9.26
CA HIS A 35 4.14 -4.33 -10.17
C HIS A 35 2.75 -4.51 -9.58
N CYS A 36 1.75 -4.55 -10.46
CA CYS A 36 0.38 -4.82 -10.05
C CYS A 36 0.18 -6.32 -9.76
N TYR A 37 -0.80 -6.62 -8.91
CA TYR A 37 -1.32 -7.97 -8.67
C TYR A 37 -2.84 -7.99 -8.88
N PRO A 38 -3.41 -9.16 -9.25
CA PRO A 38 -4.86 -9.31 -9.40
C PRO A 38 -5.55 -9.39 -8.03
N THR A 39 -6.66 -8.67 -7.88
CA THR A 39 -7.51 -8.69 -6.68
C THR A 39 -8.77 -9.57 -6.73
N PRO A 40 -9.34 -9.98 -7.90
CA PRO A 40 -10.61 -10.71 -7.94
C PRO A 40 -10.61 -12.11 -7.30
N GLY A 41 -9.44 -12.67 -6.97
CA GLY A 41 -9.32 -13.90 -6.17
C GLY A 41 -9.78 -15.18 -6.89
N HIS A 42 -9.95 -15.14 -8.22
CA HIS A 42 -10.25 -16.36 -8.98
C HIS A 42 -9.06 -17.34 -8.92
N PRO A 43 -9.30 -18.65 -9.05
CA PRO A 43 -8.22 -19.62 -9.17
C PRO A 43 -7.26 -19.25 -10.29
N TRP A 44 -5.95 -19.39 -10.04
CA TRP A 44 -4.93 -19.07 -11.04
C TRP A 44 -5.10 -19.93 -12.29
N SER A 45 -5.31 -19.27 -13.44
CA SER A 45 -5.39 -19.93 -14.74
C SER A 45 -4.04 -19.93 -15.46
N VAL A 46 -3.71 -21.06 -16.09
CA VAL A 46 -2.55 -21.15 -17.00
C VAL A 46 -2.86 -20.55 -18.38
N GLU A 47 -4.13 -20.31 -18.69
CA GLU A 47 -4.55 -19.67 -19.92
C GLU A 47 -4.57 -18.15 -19.74
N LEU A 48 -3.69 -17.44 -20.45
CA LEU A 48 -3.54 -15.98 -20.35
C LEU A 48 -4.85 -15.21 -20.54
N ALA A 49 -5.74 -15.69 -21.42
CA ALA A 49 -7.04 -15.06 -21.68
C ALA A 49 -8.02 -15.14 -20.51
N HIS A 50 -7.77 -16.03 -19.54
CA HIS A 50 -8.60 -16.26 -18.36
C HIS A 50 -7.90 -15.82 -17.07
N GLN A 51 -6.76 -15.11 -17.16
CA GLN A 51 -6.12 -14.53 -16.00
C GLN A 51 -6.80 -13.21 -15.60
N ASP A 52 -6.91 -12.99 -14.29
CA ASP A 52 -7.40 -11.74 -13.76
C ASP A 52 -6.48 -10.57 -14.13
N VAL A 53 -7.08 -9.40 -14.34
CA VAL A 53 -6.33 -8.17 -14.58
C VAL A 53 -5.60 -7.78 -13.30
N ALA A 54 -4.28 -7.64 -13.40
CA ALA A 54 -3.46 -7.09 -12.33
C ALA A 54 -3.54 -5.56 -12.36
N ASP A 55 -4.40 -4.99 -11.51
CA ASP A 55 -4.74 -3.57 -11.53
C ASP A 55 -4.39 -2.81 -10.24
N ARG A 56 -3.87 -3.51 -9.21
CA ARG A 56 -3.53 -2.93 -7.91
C ARG A 56 -2.07 -3.15 -7.54
N ASN A 57 -1.40 -2.11 -7.06
CA ASN A 57 -0.09 -2.24 -6.40
C ASN A 57 -0.27 -2.50 -4.90
N LEU A 58 0.72 -3.13 -4.25
CA LEU A 58 0.69 -3.36 -2.80
C LEU A 58 0.57 -2.04 -2.02
N LEU A 59 1.36 -1.04 -2.42
CA LEU A 59 1.24 0.36 -2.02
C LEU A 59 1.37 1.22 -3.28
N THR A 60 0.61 2.31 -3.40
CA THR A 60 0.52 3.09 -4.64
C THR A 60 0.87 4.57 -4.45
N GLY A 61 1.69 5.11 -5.36
CA GLY A 61 1.87 6.56 -5.50
C GLY A 61 0.76 7.24 -6.32
N ARG A 62 -0.05 6.47 -7.06
CA ARG A 62 -1.20 6.97 -7.83
C ARG A 62 -2.48 6.60 -7.11
N VAL A 63 -3.11 7.59 -6.48
CA VAL A 63 -4.41 7.46 -5.84
C VAL A 63 -5.51 7.47 -6.90
N ARG A 64 -6.30 6.39 -6.93
CA ARG A 64 -7.44 6.17 -7.83
C ARG A 64 -8.77 6.11 -7.08
N TYR A 65 -8.75 5.88 -5.77
CA TYR A 65 -9.93 5.95 -4.91
C TYR A 65 -9.59 6.30 -3.46
N TYR A 66 -10.61 6.71 -2.71
CA TYR A 66 -10.48 6.99 -1.28
C TYR A 66 -10.14 5.71 -0.51
N GLY A 67 -9.06 5.74 0.26
CA GLY A 67 -8.59 4.58 1.00
C GLY A 67 -7.45 3.80 0.33
N ASP A 68 -6.92 4.26 -0.81
CA ASP A 68 -5.72 3.66 -1.41
C ASP A 68 -4.57 3.60 -0.39
N ASP A 69 -3.89 2.46 -0.36
CA ASP A 69 -2.75 2.20 0.53
C ASP A 69 -1.50 2.88 -0.06
N ILE A 70 -0.92 3.83 0.68
CA ILE A 70 0.26 4.60 0.23
C ILE A 70 1.51 4.31 1.08
N ALA A 71 1.31 3.82 2.29
CA ALA A 71 2.32 3.45 3.28
C ALA A 71 1.71 2.49 4.32
N ALA A 72 2.56 1.75 5.02
CA ALA A 72 2.19 0.93 6.18
C ALA A 72 3.20 1.13 7.33
N VAL A 73 2.68 1.14 8.56
CA VAL A 73 3.48 1.22 9.79
C VAL A 73 3.58 -0.18 10.37
N VAL A 74 4.81 -0.62 10.65
CA VAL A 74 5.11 -1.87 11.34
C VAL A 74 5.55 -1.50 12.75
N ALA A 75 4.80 -1.98 13.74
CA ALA A 75 5.07 -1.74 15.15
C ALA A 75 5.00 -3.04 15.95
N GLU A 76 5.44 -3.00 17.21
CA GLU A 76 5.39 -4.12 18.16
C GLU A 76 3.95 -4.55 18.48
N ASP A 77 2.99 -3.62 18.44
CA ASP A 77 1.58 -3.89 18.60
C ASP A 77 0.68 -3.01 17.72
N GLU A 78 -0.59 -3.40 17.59
CA GLU A 78 -1.59 -2.71 16.76
C GLU A 78 -1.97 -1.33 17.31
N ILE A 79 -1.88 -1.12 18.63
CA ILE A 79 -2.23 0.16 19.26
C ILE A 79 -1.22 1.23 18.87
N ILE A 80 0.07 0.89 18.87
CA ILE A 80 1.15 1.76 18.42
C ILE A 80 1.06 1.98 16.90
N ALA A 81 0.78 0.93 16.13
CA ALA A 81 0.63 1.06 14.68
C ALA A 81 -0.55 1.96 14.25
N ALA A 82 -1.60 2.05 15.06
CA ALA A 82 -2.82 2.81 14.75
C ALA A 82 -2.86 4.24 15.34
N ARG A 83 -1.84 4.65 16.10
CA ARG A 83 -1.72 6.00 16.64
C ARG A 83 -1.39 7.04 15.56
#